data_AF-A0A955UNT8-F1
#
_entry.id   AF-A0A955UNT8-F1
#
_cell.length_a   1.000
_cell.length_b   1.000
_cell.length_c   1.000
_cell.angle_alpha   90.00
_cell.angle_beta   90.00
_cell.angle_gamma   90.00
#
_symmetry.space_group_name_H-M   'P 1'
#
loop_
_entity.id
_entity.type
_entity.pdbx_description
1 polymer ?
#
loop_
_entity_poly.entity_id
_entity_poly.type
_entity_poly.pdbx_seq_one_letter_code
_entity_poly.pdbx_strand_id
1 'polypeptide(L)'
;MEALLEALHHAEPLLLLAVVLLAGSVFGALARRVRLPGITGQIVGGVLIGGAGLGVFSKDSLDGLEPLTDVALGLIAATVGAHLHLPRLRNALRRLSYLLVAESTITPLLVTAAAWALGGAPFELALLFGAVSIATAPATIVALVRETRSKGVFVKTLIAAVALNNTACIVLFEICRAWLAASERGAASGEPLLAGLLAQLGGPVALGALAALALDRVTRLAIGPDRLATAAVVALVLTSGLATALDVSPMLACLVLGAVQSNVAHSRSHLVDSVFANFEPAILTVFFTLAGMHLSFEHLEQALLLVVLYFGARSAGKLLSADLALRLAGATDRVRRNLGLALIPQAGVAVGLVILIQEDARFADVAGIFAAVVLTVVTINEIVGPILTRHALGRAGEIGRDRLRLIDFLQEEHILTDFGAPTKEIAIARLVDMMLRTHDLRGVDREALLENVLERERLGSTCLGGGLAVPHGILPEGEAMAGVMVLSRRGLAFDTPDGQPVHCMVLLGTAPEERDRHLQVLAALARTVGSDRAFQEQLFESESPAHAYELLHGEESEGFNYFLDDDPLEA
;
A
#
# COMPACT_ATOMS: atom_id res chain seq x y z
N MET A 1 21.38 10.09 -40.68
CA MET A 1 20.39 10.39 -39.63
C MET A 1 18.99 10.19 -40.18
N GLU A 2 18.60 10.92 -41.23
CA GLU A 2 17.27 10.79 -41.88
C GLU A 2 16.98 9.36 -42.36
N ALA A 3 17.89 8.72 -43.09
CA ALA A 3 17.71 7.33 -43.52
C ALA A 3 17.57 6.31 -42.37
N LEU A 4 18.10 6.61 -41.18
CA LEU A 4 17.94 5.78 -39.98
C LEU A 4 16.58 6.01 -39.34
N LEU A 5 16.12 7.27 -39.28
CA LEU A 5 14.79 7.63 -38.77
C LEU A 5 13.69 7.03 -39.64
N GLU A 6 13.83 7.13 -40.97
CA GLU A 6 12.89 6.56 -41.93
C GLU A 6 12.82 5.03 -41.82
N ALA A 7 13.96 4.37 -41.62
CA ALA A 7 14.02 2.94 -41.35
C ALA A 7 13.35 2.56 -40.01
N LEU A 8 13.43 3.43 -39.00
CA LEU A 8 12.79 3.21 -37.69
C LEU A 8 11.29 3.47 -37.73
N HIS A 9 10.80 4.41 -38.54
CA HIS A 9 9.36 4.65 -38.72
C HIS A 9 8.61 3.45 -39.34
N HIS A 10 9.33 2.58 -40.03
CA HIS A 10 8.80 1.36 -40.66
C HIS A 10 9.34 0.10 -39.98
N ALA A 11 9.95 0.23 -38.80
CA ALA A 11 10.54 -0.88 -38.10
C ALA A 11 9.47 -1.79 -37.47
N GLU A 12 9.80 -3.08 -37.41
CA GLU A 12 9.01 -4.07 -36.70
C GLU A 12 8.85 -3.71 -35.21
N PRO A 13 7.67 -3.96 -34.60
CA PRO A 13 7.40 -3.61 -33.19
C PRO A 13 8.44 -4.12 -32.18
N LEU A 14 9.07 -5.26 -32.45
CA LEU A 14 10.14 -5.78 -31.59
C LEU A 14 11.41 -4.93 -31.60
N LEU A 15 11.76 -4.35 -32.75
CA LEU A 15 12.90 -3.43 -32.85
C LEU A 15 12.57 -2.12 -32.14
N LEU A 16 11.36 -1.61 -32.33
CA LEU A 16 10.85 -0.43 -31.62
C LEU A 16 10.90 -0.62 -30.11
N LEU A 17 10.42 -1.76 -29.62
CA LEU A 17 10.50 -2.13 -28.20
C LEU A 17 11.95 -2.16 -27.69
N ALA A 18 12.88 -2.74 -28.47
CA ALA A 18 14.29 -2.76 -28.09
C ALA A 18 14.88 -1.35 -27.97
N VAL A 19 14.50 -0.42 -28.86
CA VAL A 19 14.91 0.99 -28.80
C VAL A 19 14.35 1.66 -27.54
N VAL A 20 13.06 1.47 -27.23
CA VAL A 20 12.41 1.99 -26.02
C VAL A 20 13.13 1.50 -24.76
N LEU A 21 13.37 0.18 -24.66
CA LEU A 21 14.08 -0.42 -23.52
C LEU A 21 15.50 0.10 -23.38
N LEU A 22 16.23 0.20 -24.49
CA LEU A 22 17.61 0.69 -24.50
C LEU A 22 17.67 2.14 -24.05
N ALA A 23 16.83 3.01 -24.63
CA ALA A 23 16.78 4.42 -24.26
C ALA A 23 16.42 4.58 -22.78
N GLY A 24 15.33 3.96 -22.31
CA GLY A 24 14.91 4.01 -20.91
C GLY A 24 16.01 3.53 -19.96
N SER A 25 16.69 2.42 -20.30
CA SER A 25 17.76 1.87 -19.48
C SER A 25 18.99 2.79 -19.43
N VAL A 26 19.40 3.34 -20.57
CA VAL A 26 20.56 4.23 -20.67
C VAL A 26 20.29 5.54 -19.94
N PHE A 27 19.19 6.23 -20.24
CA PHE A 27 18.87 7.50 -19.59
C PHE A 27 18.54 7.32 -18.11
N GLY A 28 17.90 6.22 -17.72
CA GLY A 28 17.71 5.86 -16.32
C GLY A 28 19.04 5.64 -15.58
N ALA A 29 20.02 5.01 -16.22
CA ALA A 29 21.36 4.84 -15.66
C ALA A 29 22.14 6.16 -15.57
N LEU A 30 22.02 7.03 -16.59
CA LEU A 30 22.63 8.36 -16.59
C LEU A 30 22.07 9.24 -15.46
N ALA A 31 20.74 9.22 -15.25
CA ALA A 31 20.11 9.94 -14.15
C ALA A 31 20.69 9.50 -12.79
N ARG A 32 20.84 8.19 -12.56
CA ARG A 32 21.46 7.67 -11.34
C ARG A 32 22.91 8.13 -11.14
N ARG A 33 23.70 8.29 -12.21
CA ARG A 33 25.09 8.80 -12.11
C ARG A 33 25.15 10.24 -11.58
N VAL A 34 24.14 11.05 -11.89
CA VAL A 34 24.02 12.42 -11.37
C VAL A 34 23.16 12.52 -10.11
N ARG A 35 22.90 11.39 -9.43
CA ARG A 35 22.10 11.27 -8.20
C ARG A 35 20.62 11.65 -8.35
N LEU A 36 20.07 11.49 -9.56
CA LEU A 36 18.63 11.62 -9.83
C LEU A 36 17.95 10.23 -9.87
N PRO A 37 16.62 10.16 -9.63
CA PRO A 37 15.86 8.92 -9.76
C PRO A 37 15.95 8.33 -11.18
N GLY A 38 15.97 7.00 -11.27
CA GLY A 38 15.99 6.30 -12.56
C GLY A 38 14.75 6.57 -13.41
N ILE A 39 13.59 6.71 -12.77
CA ILE A 39 12.31 7.01 -13.42
C ILE A 39 12.36 8.36 -14.13
N THR A 40 12.93 9.39 -13.49
CA THR A 40 13.18 10.70 -14.11
C THR A 40 13.99 10.57 -15.40
N GLY A 41 15.06 9.75 -15.38
CA GLY A 41 15.85 9.47 -16.56
C GLY A 41 15.07 8.75 -17.66
N GLN A 42 14.23 7.78 -17.32
CA GLN A 42 13.40 7.05 -18.28
C GLN A 42 12.40 7.97 -18.99
N ILE A 43 11.69 8.83 -18.24
CA ILE A 43 10.76 9.82 -18.81
C ILE A 43 11.51 10.77 -19.75
N VAL A 44 12.65 11.33 -19.32
CA VAL A 44 13.47 12.22 -20.15
C VAL A 44 13.97 11.50 -21.41
N GLY A 45 14.41 10.24 -21.29
CA GLY A 45 14.79 9.42 -22.44
C GLY A 45 13.66 9.25 -23.44
N GLY A 46 12.43 9.04 -22.94
CA GLY A 46 11.21 9.01 -23.74
C GLY A 46 10.96 10.31 -24.48
N VAL A 47 11.01 11.46 -23.80
CA VAL A 47 10.86 12.79 -24.41
C VAL A 47 11.88 13.01 -25.54
N LEU A 48 13.13 12.59 -25.31
CA LEU A 48 14.21 12.76 -26.29
C LEU A 48 14.02 11.90 -27.55
N ILE A 49 13.50 10.69 -27.44
CA ILE A 49 13.26 9.82 -28.61
C ILE A 49 11.86 10.01 -29.22
N GLY A 50 10.92 10.58 -28.47
CA GLY A 50 9.55 10.84 -28.88
C GLY A 50 9.39 12.06 -29.80
N GLY A 51 8.13 12.42 -30.08
CA GLY A 51 7.78 13.47 -31.04
C GLY A 51 8.27 14.88 -30.66
N ALA A 52 8.46 15.13 -29.37
CA ALA A 52 9.00 16.40 -28.87
C ALA A 52 10.53 16.53 -29.00
N GLY A 53 11.24 15.43 -29.24
CA GLY A 53 12.69 15.38 -29.36
C GLY A 53 13.13 15.02 -30.78
N LEU A 54 13.71 13.83 -30.92
CA LEU A 54 14.27 13.32 -32.18
C LEU A 54 13.22 12.78 -33.15
N GLY A 55 11.97 12.56 -32.70
CA GLY A 55 10.90 12.03 -33.56
C GLY A 55 11.20 10.64 -34.11
N VAL A 56 11.79 9.75 -33.29
CA VAL A 56 12.24 8.41 -33.71
C VAL A 56 11.08 7.51 -34.11
N PHE A 57 9.87 7.78 -33.62
CA PHE A 57 8.67 6.97 -33.81
C PHE A 57 7.62 7.78 -34.58
N SER A 58 6.97 7.15 -35.56
CA SER A 58 5.73 7.67 -36.15
C SER A 58 4.54 7.33 -35.25
N LYS A 59 3.37 7.93 -35.51
CA LYS A 59 2.14 7.58 -34.79
C LYS A 59 1.79 6.10 -34.97
N ASP A 60 1.86 5.60 -36.21
CA ASP A 60 1.58 4.20 -36.53
C ASP A 60 2.56 3.23 -35.83
N SER A 61 3.82 3.62 -35.66
CA SER A 61 4.81 2.85 -34.90
C SER A 61 4.47 2.74 -33.41
N LEU A 62 3.87 3.80 -32.82
CA LEU A 62 3.44 3.82 -31.43
C LEU A 62 2.22 2.95 -31.21
N ASP A 63 1.25 2.99 -32.13
CA ASP A 63 0.04 2.17 -32.09
C ASP A 63 0.41 0.66 -32.12
N GLY A 64 1.48 0.29 -32.83
CA GLY A 64 2.02 -1.08 -32.81
C GLY A 64 2.54 -1.57 -31.44
N LEU A 65 2.75 -0.67 -30.46
CA LEU A 65 3.18 -1.00 -29.10
C LEU A 65 2.02 -1.04 -28.09
N GLU A 66 0.79 -0.69 -28.48
CA GLU A 66 -0.40 -0.63 -27.62
C GLU A 66 -0.61 -1.92 -26.78
N PRO A 67 -0.49 -3.14 -27.33
CA PRO A 67 -0.66 -4.36 -26.51
C PRO A 67 0.32 -4.47 -25.34
N LEU A 68 1.51 -3.90 -25.48
CA LEU A 68 2.51 -3.90 -24.41
C LEU A 68 2.18 -2.87 -23.34
N THR A 69 1.65 -1.72 -23.75
CA THR A 69 1.15 -0.67 -22.86
C THR A 69 0.00 -1.19 -22.00
N ASP A 70 -0.95 -1.91 -22.61
CA ASP A 70 -2.07 -2.57 -21.92
C ASP A 70 -1.59 -3.54 -20.85
N VAL A 71 -0.62 -4.41 -21.19
CA VAL A 71 -0.05 -5.36 -20.22
C VAL A 71 0.65 -4.62 -19.08
N ALA A 72 1.37 -3.53 -19.38
CA ALA A 72 2.05 -2.73 -18.36
C ALA A 72 1.05 -2.05 -17.40
N LEU A 73 0.00 -1.43 -17.94
CA LEU A 73 -1.10 -0.82 -17.17
C LEU A 73 -1.82 -1.87 -16.31
N GLY A 74 -2.16 -3.01 -16.91
CA GLY A 74 -2.78 -4.13 -16.22
C GLY A 74 -1.91 -4.63 -15.06
N LEU A 75 -0.60 -4.81 -15.27
CA LEU A 75 0.32 -5.23 -14.22
C LEU A 75 0.38 -4.21 -13.08
N ILE A 76 0.52 -2.91 -13.39
CA ILE A 76 0.55 -1.85 -12.37
C ILE A 76 -0.74 -1.89 -11.54
N ALA A 77 -1.90 -2.00 -12.20
CA ALA A 77 -3.18 -2.04 -11.53
C ALA A 77 -3.34 -3.30 -10.66
N ALA A 78 -2.95 -4.47 -11.17
CA ALA A 78 -2.97 -5.72 -10.43
C ALA A 78 -2.05 -5.68 -9.21
N THR A 79 -0.85 -5.12 -9.34
CA THR A 79 0.07 -4.94 -8.20
C THR A 79 -0.50 -3.96 -7.17
N VAL A 80 -1.14 -2.86 -7.59
CA VAL A 80 -1.86 -1.96 -6.67
C VAL A 80 -2.97 -2.72 -5.95
N GLY A 81 -3.77 -3.50 -6.67
CA GLY A 81 -4.82 -4.35 -6.10
C GLY A 81 -4.28 -5.36 -5.10
N ALA A 82 -3.16 -6.01 -5.41
CA ALA A 82 -2.53 -7.01 -4.55
C ALA A 82 -2.08 -6.46 -3.18
N HIS A 83 -1.81 -5.15 -3.10
CA HIS A 83 -1.51 -4.50 -1.82
C HIS A 83 -2.74 -4.35 -0.90
N LEU A 84 -3.97 -4.53 -1.40
CA LEU A 84 -5.22 -4.44 -0.62
C LEU A 84 -5.54 -5.73 0.15
N HIS A 85 -4.66 -6.16 1.04
CA HIS A 85 -4.90 -7.33 1.88
C HIS A 85 -5.67 -6.97 3.17
N LEU A 86 -6.99 -7.18 3.18
CA LEU A 86 -7.91 -6.74 4.24
C LEU A 86 -7.54 -7.21 5.67
N PRO A 87 -7.09 -8.46 5.90
CA PRO A 87 -6.71 -8.91 7.23
C PRO A 87 -5.59 -8.06 7.86
N ARG A 88 -4.63 -7.59 7.06
CA ARG A 88 -3.52 -6.72 7.53
C ARG A 88 -3.98 -5.30 7.88
N LEU A 89 -5.14 -4.87 7.39
CA LEU A 89 -5.65 -3.52 7.60
C LEU A 89 -6.56 -3.41 8.84
N ARG A 90 -6.97 -4.53 9.44
CA ARG A 90 -8.06 -4.60 10.42
C ARG A 90 -7.91 -3.63 11.59
N ASN A 91 -6.72 -3.57 12.20
CA ASN A 91 -6.48 -2.71 13.37
C ASN A 91 -6.27 -1.24 12.99
N ALA A 92 -5.99 -0.95 11.73
CA ALA A 92 -5.87 0.39 11.17
C ALA A 92 -7.16 0.88 10.48
N LEU A 93 -8.22 0.06 10.38
CA LEU A 93 -9.42 0.35 9.58
C LEU A 93 -10.03 1.72 9.88
N ARG A 94 -10.10 2.11 11.16
CA ARG A 94 -10.60 3.44 11.54
C ARG A 94 -9.73 4.54 10.95
N ARG A 95 -8.40 4.49 11.15
CA ARG A 95 -7.47 5.49 10.61
C ARG A 95 -7.53 5.54 9.08
N LEU A 96 -7.54 4.38 8.45
CA LEU A 96 -7.52 4.22 7.01
C LEU A 96 -8.85 4.64 6.35
N SER A 97 -10.00 4.43 7.00
CA SER A 97 -11.30 4.83 6.44
C SER A 97 -11.48 6.35 6.44
N TYR A 98 -11.13 7.02 7.53
CA TYR A 98 -11.09 8.50 7.56
C TYR A 98 -10.12 9.04 6.52
N LEU A 99 -8.94 8.41 6.40
CA LEU A 99 -7.94 8.84 5.43
C LEU A 99 -8.43 8.68 4.00
N LEU A 100 -9.00 7.53 3.66
CA LEU A 100 -9.57 7.25 2.34
C LEU A 100 -10.63 8.28 1.96
N VAL A 101 -11.57 8.58 2.87
CA VAL A 101 -12.62 9.58 2.61
C VAL A 101 -12.03 10.98 2.46
N ALA A 102 -11.15 11.40 3.36
CA ALA A 102 -10.55 12.74 3.31
C ALA A 102 -9.67 12.92 2.07
N GLU A 103 -8.82 11.96 1.73
CA GLU A 103 -7.93 11.99 0.56
C GLU A 103 -8.72 11.92 -0.75
N SER A 104 -9.81 11.14 -0.80
CA SER A 104 -10.65 11.03 -2.00
C SER A 104 -11.63 12.20 -2.18
N THR A 105 -11.65 13.15 -1.25
CA THR A 105 -12.53 14.32 -1.32
C THR A 105 -11.74 15.62 -1.31
N ILE A 106 -11.01 15.91 -0.22
CA ILE A 106 -10.33 17.19 0.00
C ILE A 106 -9.25 17.41 -1.05
N THR A 107 -8.37 16.44 -1.28
CA THR A 107 -7.27 16.58 -2.24
C THR A 107 -7.80 16.80 -3.68
N PRO A 108 -8.72 15.96 -4.21
CA PRO A 108 -9.35 16.20 -5.50
C PRO A 108 -10.07 17.54 -5.61
N LEU A 109 -10.88 17.91 -4.61
CA LEU A 109 -11.65 19.16 -4.67
C LEU A 109 -10.74 20.38 -4.71
N LEU A 110 -9.65 20.38 -3.92
CA LEU A 110 -8.67 21.47 -3.93
C LEU A 110 -7.95 21.56 -5.28
N VAL A 111 -7.53 20.43 -5.86
CA VAL A 111 -6.85 20.42 -7.16
C VAL A 111 -7.79 20.82 -8.29
N THR A 112 -9.02 20.31 -8.33
CA THR A 112 -10.05 20.71 -9.29
C THR A 112 -10.33 22.20 -9.18
N ALA A 113 -10.55 22.72 -7.98
CA ALA A 113 -10.82 24.14 -7.77
C ALA A 113 -9.64 25.02 -8.19
N ALA A 114 -8.40 24.62 -7.87
CA ALA A 114 -7.21 25.36 -8.27
C ALA A 114 -7.04 25.37 -9.80
N ALA A 115 -7.17 24.21 -10.46
CA ALA A 115 -7.04 24.11 -11.90
C ALA A 115 -8.13 24.88 -12.65
N TRP A 116 -9.38 24.79 -12.20
CA TRP A 116 -10.52 25.45 -12.84
C TRP A 116 -10.55 26.96 -12.55
N ALA A 117 -10.58 27.35 -11.28
CA ALA A 117 -10.84 28.74 -10.89
C ALA A 117 -9.59 29.64 -11.00
N LEU A 118 -8.39 29.11 -10.76
CA LEU A 118 -7.14 29.87 -10.82
C LEU A 118 -6.35 29.59 -12.10
N GLY A 119 -6.41 28.36 -12.60
CA GLY A 119 -5.68 27.92 -13.78
C GLY A 119 -6.42 28.13 -15.10
N GLY A 120 -7.73 28.39 -15.07
CA GLY A 120 -8.56 28.55 -16.27
C GLY A 120 -8.73 27.28 -17.09
N ALA A 121 -8.43 26.11 -16.53
CA ALA A 121 -8.62 24.84 -17.22
C ALA A 121 -10.13 24.59 -17.45
N PRO A 122 -10.52 23.95 -18.57
CA PRO A 122 -11.86 23.39 -18.75
C PRO A 122 -12.23 22.52 -17.56
N PHE A 123 -13.51 22.53 -17.17
CA PHE A 123 -13.96 21.85 -15.96
C PHE A 123 -13.71 20.34 -16.04
N GLU A 124 -13.83 19.76 -17.22
CA GLU A 124 -13.57 18.36 -17.53
C GLU A 124 -12.11 18.00 -17.23
N LEU A 125 -11.17 18.83 -17.70
CA LEU A 125 -9.74 18.66 -17.45
C LEU A 125 -9.41 18.86 -15.96
N ALA A 126 -10.00 19.87 -15.32
CA ALA A 126 -9.82 20.13 -13.90
C ALA A 126 -10.30 18.94 -13.03
N LEU A 127 -11.43 18.32 -13.39
CA LEU A 127 -11.98 17.15 -12.70
C LEU A 127 -11.03 15.94 -12.80
N LEU A 128 -10.46 15.70 -13.99
CA LEU A 128 -9.46 14.64 -14.20
C LEU A 128 -8.19 14.90 -13.38
N PHE A 129 -7.71 16.15 -13.32
CA PHE A 129 -6.59 16.52 -12.44
C PHE A 129 -6.92 16.24 -10.96
N GLY A 130 -8.13 16.58 -10.52
CA GLY A 130 -8.63 16.26 -9.19
C GLY A 130 -8.52 14.77 -8.88
N ALA A 131 -9.04 13.91 -9.76
CA ALA A 131 -9.00 12.46 -9.56
C ALA A 131 -7.56 11.91 -9.48
N VAL A 132 -6.66 12.32 -10.40
CA VAL A 132 -5.26 11.85 -10.41
C VAL A 132 -4.47 12.32 -9.19
N SER A 133 -4.87 13.44 -8.56
CA SER A 133 -4.15 14.01 -7.42
C SER A 133 -4.05 13.08 -6.20
N ILE A 134 -4.95 12.10 -6.09
CA ILE A 134 -4.94 11.10 -5.01
C ILE A 134 -3.72 10.19 -5.12
N ALA A 135 -3.28 9.88 -6.35
CA ALA A 135 -2.23 8.91 -6.63
C ALA A 135 -0.98 9.16 -5.77
N THR A 136 -0.37 8.07 -5.29
CA THR A 136 0.84 8.11 -4.48
C THR A 136 1.81 7.01 -4.94
N ALA A 137 3.12 7.20 -4.97
CA ALA A 137 4.05 6.20 -5.53
C ALA A 137 4.39 5.04 -4.54
N PRO A 138 3.86 3.81 -4.71
CA PRO A 138 4.16 2.69 -3.82
C PRO A 138 5.62 2.24 -3.92
N ALA A 139 6.15 2.10 -5.14
CA ALA A 139 7.52 1.63 -5.36
C ALA A 139 8.55 2.51 -4.64
N THR A 140 8.42 3.82 -4.75
CA THR A 140 9.28 4.81 -4.10
C THR A 140 9.23 4.70 -2.57
N ILE A 141 8.03 4.57 -2.01
CA ILE A 141 7.84 4.46 -0.55
C ILE A 141 8.37 3.13 -0.02
N VAL A 142 8.03 2.01 -0.66
CA VAL A 142 8.50 0.67 -0.24
C VAL A 142 10.02 0.57 -0.36
N ALA A 143 10.62 1.12 -1.42
CA ALA A 143 12.07 1.18 -1.58
C ALA A 143 12.72 1.97 -0.44
N LEU A 144 12.18 3.14 -0.08
CA LEU A 144 12.69 3.94 1.03
C LEU A 144 12.55 3.25 2.38
N VAL A 145 11.41 2.62 2.65
CA VAL A 145 11.19 1.86 3.89
C VAL A 145 12.24 0.76 4.02
N ARG A 146 12.50 0.01 2.95
CA ARG A 146 13.54 -1.03 2.92
C ARG A 146 14.95 -0.45 3.06
N GLU A 147 15.27 0.61 2.32
CA GLU A 147 16.60 1.25 2.35
C GLU A 147 16.93 1.81 3.73
N THR A 148 15.95 2.42 4.39
CA THR A 148 16.09 3.00 5.73
C THR A 148 15.86 1.99 6.85
N ARG A 149 15.53 0.74 6.52
CA ARG A 149 15.16 -0.31 7.48
C ARG A 149 14.10 0.19 8.47
N SER A 150 13.08 0.86 7.95
CA SER A 150 12.05 1.50 8.77
C SER A 150 10.95 0.51 9.15
N LYS A 151 10.53 0.52 10.43
CA LYS A 151 9.46 -0.35 10.95
C LYS A 151 8.67 0.33 12.06
N GLY A 152 7.34 0.21 12.02
CA GLY A 152 6.43 0.67 13.07
C GLY A 152 5.02 1.02 12.56
N VAL A 153 4.21 1.66 13.40
CA VAL A 153 2.80 2.01 13.11
C VAL A 153 2.70 3.03 11.99
N PHE A 154 3.63 3.98 11.91
CA PHE A 154 3.68 4.98 10.85
C PHE A 154 3.95 4.32 9.49
N VAL A 155 4.98 3.47 9.37
CA VAL A 155 5.30 2.71 8.16
C VAL A 155 4.13 1.82 7.74
N LYS A 156 3.52 1.10 8.69
CA LYS A 156 2.34 0.26 8.41
C LYS A 156 1.17 1.08 7.88
N THR A 157 0.87 2.21 8.52
CA THR A 157 -0.19 3.13 8.11
C THR A 157 0.13 3.73 6.74
N LEU A 158 1.38 4.10 6.48
CA LEU A 158 1.84 4.67 5.21
C LEU A 158 1.68 3.67 4.05
N ILE A 159 2.18 2.44 4.18
CA ILE A 159 2.07 1.42 3.14
C ILE A 159 0.58 1.12 2.84
N ALA A 160 -0.24 0.96 3.88
CA ALA A 160 -1.67 0.75 3.73
C ALA A 160 -2.39 1.93 3.05
N ALA A 161 -2.06 3.15 3.46
CA ALA A 161 -2.61 4.37 2.88
C ALA A 161 -2.30 4.48 1.39
N VAL A 162 -1.07 4.14 0.99
CA VAL A 162 -0.65 4.19 -0.42
C VAL A 162 -1.44 3.20 -1.26
N ALA A 163 -1.66 1.98 -0.77
CA ALA A 163 -2.48 0.99 -1.47
C ALA A 163 -3.91 1.52 -1.69
N LEU A 164 -4.55 2.00 -0.63
CA LEU A 164 -5.91 2.54 -0.69
C LEU A 164 -6.02 3.78 -1.57
N ASN A 165 -5.08 4.72 -1.48
CA ASN A 165 -5.06 5.94 -2.28
C ASN A 165 -4.97 5.63 -3.77
N ASN A 166 -4.13 4.68 -4.18
CA ASN A 166 -4.02 4.30 -5.58
C ASN A 166 -5.28 3.60 -6.10
N THR A 167 -5.93 2.77 -5.28
CA THR A 167 -7.23 2.21 -5.64
C THR A 167 -8.32 3.27 -5.76
N ALA A 168 -8.42 4.17 -4.78
CA ALA A 168 -9.36 5.30 -4.85
C ALA A 168 -9.11 6.19 -6.06
N CYS A 169 -7.84 6.46 -6.39
CA CYS A 169 -7.45 7.22 -7.57
C CYS A 169 -8.03 6.57 -8.84
N ILE A 170 -7.78 5.28 -9.05
CA ILE A 170 -8.26 4.55 -10.22
C ILE A 170 -9.80 4.57 -10.29
N VAL A 171 -10.47 4.25 -9.18
CA VAL A 171 -11.94 4.20 -9.13
C VAL A 171 -12.56 5.58 -9.37
N LEU A 172 -12.04 6.62 -8.70
CA LEU A 172 -12.55 7.99 -8.87
C LEU A 172 -12.31 8.50 -10.28
N PHE A 173 -11.16 8.17 -10.87
CA PHE A 173 -10.84 8.56 -12.24
C PHE A 173 -11.80 7.94 -13.26
N GLU A 174 -12.11 6.64 -13.10
CA GLU A 174 -13.09 5.98 -13.96
C GLU A 174 -14.50 6.56 -13.77
N ILE A 175 -14.89 6.91 -12.53
CA ILE A 175 -16.14 7.64 -12.28
C ILE A 175 -16.17 8.98 -13.01
N CYS A 176 -15.08 9.75 -12.96
CA CYS A 176 -14.97 11.02 -13.67
C CYS A 176 -15.10 10.84 -15.19
N ARG A 177 -14.36 9.89 -15.79
CA ARG A 177 -14.46 9.58 -17.23
C ARG A 177 -15.86 9.14 -17.64
N ALA A 178 -16.46 8.26 -16.85
CA ALA A 178 -17.81 7.74 -17.07
C ALA A 178 -18.86 8.86 -17.05
N TRP A 179 -18.75 9.76 -16.06
CA TRP A 179 -19.62 10.91 -15.92
C TRP A 179 -19.47 11.92 -17.07
N LEU A 180 -18.23 12.19 -17.49
CA LEU A 180 -17.95 13.07 -18.62
C LEU A 180 -18.55 12.51 -19.92
N ALA A 181 -18.34 11.22 -20.20
CA ALA A 181 -18.90 10.56 -21.36
C ALA A 181 -20.45 10.53 -21.35
N ALA A 182 -21.07 10.44 -20.17
CA ALA A 182 -22.53 10.51 -20.05
C ALA A 182 -23.06 11.93 -20.28
N SER A 183 -22.31 12.94 -19.82
CA SER A 183 -22.67 14.36 -19.96
C SER A 183 -22.68 14.80 -21.43
N GLU A 184 -21.72 14.35 -22.23
CA GLU A 184 -21.68 14.58 -23.69
C GLU A 184 -22.90 14.03 -24.42
N ARG A 185 -23.45 12.89 -23.97
CA ARG A 185 -24.65 12.28 -24.55
C ARG A 185 -25.95 12.95 -24.10
N GLY A 186 -25.89 14.05 -23.35
CA GLY A 186 -27.04 14.76 -22.80
C GLY A 186 -27.71 14.04 -21.63
N ALA A 187 -27.12 12.97 -21.09
CA ALA A 187 -27.60 12.25 -19.91
C ALA A 187 -27.11 12.93 -18.63
N ALA A 188 -27.48 14.21 -18.43
CA ALA A 188 -26.93 15.05 -17.37
C ALA A 188 -27.50 14.75 -15.96
N SER A 189 -28.60 13.99 -15.83
CA SER A 189 -29.18 13.65 -14.51
C SER A 189 -30.20 12.51 -14.58
N GLY A 190 -30.31 11.74 -13.49
CA GLY A 190 -31.39 10.76 -13.26
C GLY A 190 -30.95 9.30 -13.34
N GLU A 191 -31.92 8.39 -13.49
CA GLU A 191 -31.70 6.94 -13.58
C GLU A 191 -30.75 6.50 -14.71
N PRO A 192 -30.76 7.10 -15.92
CA PRO A 192 -29.87 6.67 -17.01
C PRO A 192 -28.38 6.88 -16.69
N LEU A 193 -28.05 7.95 -15.94
CA LEU A 193 -26.69 8.22 -15.51
C LEU A 193 -26.23 7.18 -14.47
N LEU A 194 -27.07 6.89 -13.48
CA LEU A 194 -26.76 5.90 -12.45
C LEU A 194 -26.60 4.49 -13.06
N ALA A 195 -27.51 4.10 -13.95
CA ALA A 195 -27.42 2.82 -14.66
C ALA A 195 -26.15 2.72 -15.52
N GLY A 196 -25.79 3.80 -16.22
CA GLY A 196 -24.55 3.87 -17.01
C GLY A 196 -23.29 3.74 -16.15
N LEU A 197 -23.23 4.44 -15.01
CA LEU A 197 -22.13 4.34 -14.05
C LEU A 197 -22.01 2.93 -13.47
N LEU A 198 -23.14 2.34 -13.03
CA LEU A 198 -23.16 0.99 -12.49
C LEU A 198 -22.73 -0.05 -13.52
N ALA A 199 -23.09 0.11 -14.79
CA ALA A 199 -22.66 -0.78 -15.86
C ALA A 199 -21.15 -0.65 -16.12
N GLN A 200 -20.63 0.58 -16.24
CA GLN A 200 -19.22 0.84 -16.53
C GLN A 200 -18.28 0.43 -15.40
N LEU A 201 -18.72 0.49 -14.13
CA LEU A 201 -17.93 0.04 -12.98
C LEU A 201 -18.16 -1.44 -12.66
N GLY A 202 -19.39 -1.93 -12.82
CA GLY A 202 -19.77 -3.30 -12.49
C GLY A 202 -19.12 -4.33 -13.41
N GLY A 203 -19.00 -4.03 -14.71
CA GLY A 203 -18.37 -4.91 -15.71
C GLY A 203 -16.92 -5.29 -15.35
N PRO A 204 -16.01 -4.32 -15.20
CA PRO A 204 -14.62 -4.57 -14.79
C PRO A 204 -14.51 -5.30 -13.46
N VAL A 205 -15.33 -4.92 -12.47
CA VAL A 205 -15.33 -5.54 -11.14
C VAL A 205 -15.71 -7.01 -11.22
N ALA A 206 -16.78 -7.33 -11.94
CA ALA A 206 -17.20 -8.71 -12.13
C ALA A 206 -16.14 -9.52 -12.88
N LEU A 207 -15.58 -8.98 -13.97
CA LEU A 207 -14.55 -9.64 -14.76
C LEU A 207 -13.30 -9.95 -13.94
N GLY A 208 -12.76 -8.96 -13.23
CA GLY A 208 -11.57 -9.13 -12.40
C GLY A 208 -11.78 -10.13 -11.25
N ALA A 209 -12.94 -10.08 -10.58
CA ALA A 209 -13.26 -11.01 -9.51
C ALA A 209 -13.41 -12.45 -10.03
N LEU A 210 -14.11 -12.64 -11.16
CA LEU A 210 -14.26 -13.95 -11.79
C LEU A 210 -12.91 -14.51 -12.24
N ALA A 211 -12.05 -13.68 -12.83
CA ALA A 211 -10.71 -14.08 -13.24
C ALA A 211 -9.84 -14.51 -12.05
N ALA A 212 -9.89 -13.80 -10.93
CA ALA A 212 -9.17 -14.15 -9.71
C ALA A 212 -9.65 -15.49 -9.12
N LEU A 213 -10.98 -15.68 -9.02
CA LEU A 213 -11.55 -16.93 -8.52
C LEU A 213 -11.25 -18.11 -9.45
N ALA A 214 -11.24 -17.90 -10.77
CA ALA A 214 -10.85 -18.90 -11.74
C ALA A 214 -9.37 -19.25 -11.61
N LEU A 215 -8.47 -18.25 -11.52
CA LEU A 215 -7.05 -18.44 -11.31
C LEU A 215 -6.78 -19.24 -10.03
N ASP A 216 -7.42 -18.87 -8.93
CA ASP A 216 -7.33 -19.56 -7.67
C ASP A 216 -7.78 -21.04 -7.78
N ARG A 217 -8.95 -21.28 -8.39
CA ARG A 217 -9.46 -22.64 -8.56
C ARG A 217 -8.57 -23.50 -9.46
N VAL A 218 -8.11 -22.96 -10.58
CA VAL A 218 -7.21 -23.65 -11.52
C VAL A 218 -5.88 -23.95 -10.85
N THR A 219 -5.32 -23.00 -10.10
CA THR A 219 -4.03 -23.20 -9.43
C THR A 219 -4.10 -24.20 -8.29
N ARG A 220 -5.24 -24.34 -7.60
CA ARG A 220 -5.44 -25.41 -6.61
C ARG A 220 -5.59 -26.79 -7.23
N LEU A 221 -6.21 -26.89 -8.41
CA LEU A 221 -6.57 -28.17 -9.02
C LEU A 221 -5.51 -28.73 -9.99
N ALA A 222 -4.77 -27.87 -10.67
CA ALA A 222 -4.00 -28.27 -11.86
C ALA A 222 -2.59 -27.68 -11.97
N ILE A 223 -2.23 -26.66 -11.18
CA ILE A 223 -0.95 -25.94 -11.35
C ILE A 223 -0.06 -26.10 -10.11
N GLY A 224 1.12 -26.69 -10.33
CA GLY A 224 2.18 -26.79 -9.33
C GLY A 224 2.77 -25.42 -8.94
N PRO A 225 3.44 -25.32 -7.78
CA PRO A 225 4.06 -24.07 -7.32
C PRO A 225 5.02 -23.42 -8.32
N ASP A 226 5.72 -24.23 -9.12
CA ASP A 226 6.69 -23.85 -10.15
C ASP A 226 6.07 -23.09 -11.34
N ARG A 227 4.75 -23.16 -11.52
CA ARG A 227 4.03 -22.56 -12.66
C ARG A 227 3.04 -21.45 -12.27
N LEU A 228 3.01 -21.05 -10.99
CA LEU A 228 2.08 -20.03 -10.49
C LEU A 228 2.27 -18.67 -11.17
N ALA A 229 3.51 -18.29 -11.45
CA ALA A 229 3.81 -17.04 -12.14
C ALA A 229 3.24 -17.02 -13.56
N THR A 230 3.42 -18.09 -14.30
CA THR A 230 2.83 -18.24 -15.64
C THR A 230 1.31 -18.14 -15.58
N ALA A 231 0.67 -18.78 -14.60
CA ALA A 231 -0.77 -18.70 -14.41
C ALA A 231 -1.23 -17.25 -14.13
N ALA A 232 -0.48 -16.51 -13.32
CA ALA A 232 -0.77 -15.12 -13.03
C ALA A 232 -0.60 -14.21 -14.26
N VAL A 233 0.45 -14.41 -15.07
CA VAL A 233 0.62 -13.69 -16.34
C VAL A 233 -0.54 -13.99 -17.29
N VAL A 234 -0.95 -15.26 -17.41
CA VAL A 234 -2.10 -15.65 -18.22
C VAL A 234 -3.37 -14.97 -17.73
N ALA A 235 -3.64 -14.97 -16.42
CA ALA A 235 -4.80 -14.31 -15.85
C ALA A 235 -4.77 -12.80 -16.10
N LEU A 236 -3.61 -12.16 -15.96
CA LEU A 236 -3.43 -10.73 -16.22
C LEU A 236 -3.75 -10.37 -17.69
N VAL A 237 -3.07 -11.03 -18.63
CA VAL A 237 -3.24 -10.76 -20.07
C VAL A 237 -4.66 -11.10 -20.52
N LEU A 238 -5.22 -12.20 -20.04
CA LEU A 238 -6.60 -12.60 -20.35
C LEU A 238 -7.60 -11.58 -19.80
N THR A 239 -7.43 -11.13 -18.55
CA THR A 239 -8.32 -10.13 -17.93
C THR A 239 -8.26 -8.81 -18.69
N SER A 240 -7.06 -8.33 -19.03
CA SER A 240 -6.87 -7.10 -19.80
C SER A 240 -7.51 -7.21 -21.19
N GLY A 241 -7.20 -8.28 -21.93
CA GLY A 241 -7.73 -8.46 -23.29
C GLY A 241 -9.25 -8.69 -23.33
N LEU A 242 -9.81 -9.42 -22.37
CA LEU A 242 -11.26 -9.57 -22.26
C LEU A 242 -11.94 -8.24 -21.88
N ALA A 243 -11.30 -7.43 -21.04
CA ALA A 243 -11.85 -6.12 -20.68
C ALA A 243 -11.94 -5.20 -21.92
N THR A 244 -10.86 -5.13 -22.71
CA THR A 244 -10.84 -4.39 -23.98
C THR A 244 -11.89 -4.93 -24.96
N ALA A 245 -12.00 -6.26 -25.10
CA ALA A 245 -12.99 -6.88 -25.98
C ALA A 245 -14.46 -6.63 -25.56
N LEU A 246 -14.70 -6.44 -24.26
CA LEU A 246 -16.02 -6.15 -23.69
C LEU A 246 -16.32 -4.64 -23.58
N ASP A 247 -15.41 -3.77 -24.04
CA ASP A 247 -15.48 -2.31 -23.90
C ASP A 247 -15.66 -1.86 -22.43
N VAL A 248 -14.89 -2.48 -21.53
CA VAL A 248 -14.84 -2.14 -20.11
C VAL A 248 -13.41 -1.84 -19.66
N SER A 249 -13.21 -1.06 -18.59
CA SER A 249 -11.87 -0.64 -18.14
C SER A 249 -10.93 -1.81 -17.81
N PRO A 250 -9.84 -2.03 -18.58
CA PRO A 250 -8.86 -3.07 -18.30
C PRO A 250 -8.10 -2.82 -17.00
N MET A 251 -7.80 -1.56 -16.71
CA MET A 251 -7.08 -1.15 -15.52
C MET A 251 -7.90 -1.45 -14.25
N LEU A 252 -9.21 -1.13 -14.23
CA LEU A 252 -10.06 -1.47 -13.09
C LEU A 252 -10.25 -2.98 -12.94
N ALA A 253 -10.40 -3.72 -14.04
CA ALA A 253 -10.52 -5.18 -14.00
C ALA A 253 -9.27 -5.85 -13.42
N CYS A 254 -8.08 -5.41 -13.84
CA CYS A 254 -6.80 -5.91 -13.31
C CYS A 254 -6.58 -5.52 -11.85
N LEU A 255 -7.01 -4.32 -11.43
CA LEU A 255 -7.00 -3.94 -10.02
C LEU A 255 -7.84 -4.90 -9.16
N VAL A 256 -9.04 -5.24 -9.61
CA VAL A 256 -9.91 -6.17 -8.88
C VAL A 256 -9.35 -7.59 -8.90
N LEU A 257 -8.75 -8.03 -10.01
CA LEU A 257 -8.01 -9.29 -10.09
C LEU A 257 -6.97 -9.39 -8.96
N GLY A 258 -6.09 -8.38 -8.83
CA GLY A 258 -5.06 -8.34 -7.78
C GLY A 258 -5.64 -8.28 -6.36
N ALA A 259 -6.68 -7.46 -6.15
CA ALA A 259 -7.33 -7.32 -4.85
C ALA A 259 -8.00 -8.62 -4.39
N VAL A 260 -8.75 -9.30 -5.27
CA VAL A 260 -9.39 -10.56 -4.91
C VAL A 260 -8.35 -11.67 -4.70
N GLN A 261 -7.33 -11.75 -5.57
CA GLN A 261 -6.27 -12.75 -5.47
C GLN A 261 -5.51 -12.67 -4.14
N SER A 262 -5.16 -11.45 -3.69
CA SER A 262 -4.43 -11.25 -2.43
C SER A 262 -5.20 -11.68 -1.19
N ASN A 263 -6.54 -11.65 -1.23
CA ASN A 263 -7.41 -11.99 -0.10
C ASN A 263 -7.89 -13.46 -0.12
N VAL A 264 -8.06 -14.08 -1.30
CA VAL A 264 -8.55 -15.47 -1.43
C VAL A 264 -7.40 -16.50 -1.40
N ALA A 265 -6.19 -16.09 -1.79
CA ALA A 265 -5.05 -16.99 -1.98
C ALA A 265 -3.72 -16.42 -1.45
N HIS A 266 -3.74 -15.73 -0.31
CA HIS A 266 -2.58 -15.03 0.27
C HIS A 266 -1.30 -15.88 0.33
N SER A 267 -1.42 -17.16 0.67
CA SER A 267 -0.26 -18.06 0.77
C SER A 267 0.45 -18.33 -0.56
N ARG A 268 -0.29 -18.24 -1.68
CA ARG A 268 0.24 -18.44 -3.03
C ARG A 268 0.56 -17.11 -3.72
N SER A 269 0.03 -15.98 -3.23
CA SER A 269 0.32 -14.66 -3.81
C SER A 269 1.78 -14.25 -3.63
N HIS A 270 2.42 -14.57 -2.49
CA HIS A 270 3.85 -14.30 -2.28
C HIS A 270 4.76 -14.97 -3.32
N LEU A 271 4.39 -16.16 -3.79
CA LEU A 271 5.13 -16.88 -4.84
C LEU A 271 4.99 -16.16 -6.19
N VAL A 272 3.80 -15.66 -6.49
CA VAL A 272 3.53 -14.86 -7.69
C VAL A 272 4.31 -13.53 -7.65
N ASP A 273 4.26 -12.82 -6.52
CA ASP A 273 4.98 -11.56 -6.30
C ASP A 273 6.49 -11.73 -6.51
N SER A 274 7.06 -12.84 -6.05
CA SER A 274 8.49 -13.13 -6.17
C SER A 274 8.97 -13.28 -7.62
N VAL A 275 8.11 -13.77 -8.52
CA VAL A 275 8.49 -13.95 -9.92
C VAL A 275 8.32 -12.65 -10.71
N PHE A 276 7.27 -11.89 -10.43
CA PHE A 276 7.09 -10.57 -11.06
C PHE A 276 8.17 -9.58 -10.65
N ALA A 277 8.72 -9.67 -9.43
CA ALA A 277 9.77 -8.78 -8.94
C ALA A 277 11.00 -8.70 -9.86
N ASN A 278 11.33 -9.78 -10.58
CA ASN A 278 12.48 -9.80 -11.49
C ASN A 278 12.18 -9.15 -12.86
N PHE A 279 10.91 -9.12 -13.28
CA PHE A 279 10.49 -8.58 -14.58
C PHE A 279 9.88 -7.18 -14.49
N GLU A 280 9.34 -6.81 -13.34
CA GLU A 280 8.72 -5.52 -13.08
C GLU A 280 9.64 -4.34 -13.46
N PRO A 281 10.95 -4.30 -13.16
CA PRO A 281 11.81 -3.19 -13.56
C PRO A 281 11.89 -2.98 -15.08
N ALA A 282 11.85 -4.06 -15.87
CA ALA A 282 11.87 -3.98 -17.32
C ALA A 282 10.56 -3.40 -17.86
N ILE A 283 9.42 -3.86 -17.33
CA ILE A 283 8.09 -3.37 -17.72
C ILE A 283 7.93 -1.89 -17.34
N LEU A 284 8.34 -1.50 -16.14
CA LEU A 284 8.35 -0.10 -15.72
C LEU A 284 9.26 0.76 -16.60
N THR A 285 10.40 0.23 -17.05
CA THR A 285 11.29 0.95 -17.97
C THR A 285 10.61 1.24 -19.30
N VAL A 286 9.92 0.25 -19.90
CA VAL A 286 9.12 0.48 -21.11
C VAL A 286 8.07 1.55 -20.82
N PHE A 287 7.28 1.33 -19.77
CA PHE A 287 6.14 2.16 -19.42
C PHE A 287 6.50 3.64 -19.21
N PHE A 288 7.52 3.95 -18.40
CA PHE A 288 7.93 5.34 -18.17
C PHE A 288 8.58 5.98 -19.39
N THR A 289 9.24 5.19 -20.24
CA THR A 289 9.82 5.70 -21.49
C THR A 289 8.72 6.03 -22.50
N LEU A 290 7.74 5.13 -22.68
CA LEU A 290 6.57 5.39 -23.54
C LEU A 290 5.80 6.63 -23.07
N ALA A 291 5.54 6.75 -21.77
CA ALA A 291 4.90 7.94 -21.21
C ALA A 291 5.65 9.24 -21.56
N GLY A 292 6.98 9.22 -21.52
CA GLY A 292 7.80 10.37 -21.96
C GLY A 292 7.68 10.67 -23.45
N MET A 293 7.53 9.65 -24.29
CA MET A 293 7.37 9.80 -25.75
C MET A 293 6.07 10.49 -26.15
N HIS A 294 5.05 10.36 -25.30
CA HIS A 294 3.72 10.98 -25.43
C HIS A 294 3.65 12.45 -25.00
N LEU A 295 4.73 12.99 -24.42
CA LEU A 295 4.78 14.39 -23.96
C LEU A 295 5.03 15.33 -25.15
N SER A 296 4.19 16.36 -25.29
CA SER A 296 4.36 17.43 -26.27
C SER A 296 4.63 18.78 -25.61
N PHE A 297 5.48 19.62 -26.22
CA PHE A 297 5.82 20.95 -25.71
C PHE A 297 4.91 22.07 -26.24
N GLU A 298 3.94 21.74 -27.09
CA GLU A 298 3.04 22.71 -27.73
C GLU A 298 2.25 23.54 -26.70
N HIS A 299 1.92 22.93 -25.56
CA HIS A 299 1.12 23.55 -24.51
C HIS A 299 1.94 23.94 -23.26
N LEU A 300 3.27 24.02 -23.38
CA LEU A 300 4.15 24.17 -22.21
C LEU A 300 3.89 25.46 -21.40
N GLU A 301 3.59 26.58 -22.07
CA GLU A 301 3.31 27.85 -21.40
C GLU A 301 2.01 27.79 -20.58
N GLN A 302 0.95 27.20 -21.14
CA GLN A 302 -0.33 26.99 -20.46
C GLN A 302 -0.20 25.96 -19.34
N ALA A 303 0.60 24.91 -19.57
CA ALA A 303 0.84 23.86 -18.61
C ALA A 303 1.63 24.35 -17.38
N LEU A 304 2.52 25.34 -17.51
CA LEU A 304 3.38 25.76 -16.40
C LEU A 304 2.58 26.29 -15.19
N LEU A 305 1.58 27.15 -15.42
CA LEU A 305 0.71 27.63 -14.35
C LEU A 305 -0.06 26.46 -13.71
N LEU A 306 -0.62 25.57 -14.54
CA LEU A 306 -1.35 24.39 -14.09
C LEU A 306 -0.46 23.42 -13.30
N VAL A 307 0.83 23.26 -13.66
CA VAL A 307 1.80 22.45 -12.92
C VAL A 307 2.00 23.01 -11.52
N VAL A 308 2.21 24.32 -11.39
CA VAL A 308 2.41 24.96 -10.08
C VAL A 308 1.15 24.85 -9.22
N LEU A 309 -0.02 25.14 -9.80
CA LEU A 309 -1.31 25.04 -9.12
C LEU A 309 -1.62 23.60 -8.70
N TYR A 310 -1.44 22.64 -9.61
CA TYR A 310 -1.64 21.21 -9.33
C TYR A 310 -0.70 20.74 -8.22
N PHE A 311 0.61 20.98 -8.34
CA PHE A 311 1.59 20.53 -7.36
C PHE A 311 1.33 21.16 -5.97
N GLY A 312 1.07 22.46 -5.93
CA GLY A 312 0.78 23.21 -4.71
C GLY A 312 -0.52 22.75 -4.04
N ALA A 313 -1.63 22.74 -4.80
CA ALA A 313 -2.94 22.33 -4.29
C ALA A 313 -2.95 20.86 -3.85
N ARG A 314 -2.29 19.96 -4.61
CA ARG A 314 -2.13 18.57 -4.23
C ARG A 314 -1.33 18.44 -2.94
N SER A 315 -0.19 19.11 -2.83
CA SER A 315 0.64 19.05 -1.61
C SER A 315 -0.11 19.57 -0.40
N ALA A 316 -0.83 20.69 -0.52
CA ALA A 316 -1.69 21.21 0.54
C ALA A 316 -2.82 20.23 0.87
N GLY A 317 -3.49 19.66 -0.13
CA GLY A 317 -4.54 18.67 0.04
C GLY A 317 -4.08 17.42 0.77
N LYS A 318 -2.91 16.88 0.42
CA LYS A 318 -2.28 15.73 1.11
C LYS A 318 -2.00 16.01 2.59
N LEU A 319 -1.49 17.21 2.89
CA LEU A 319 -1.22 17.62 4.27
C LEU A 319 -2.51 17.81 5.08
N LEU A 320 -3.49 18.52 4.50
CA LEU A 320 -4.77 18.82 5.16
C LEU A 320 -5.64 17.57 5.35
N SER A 321 -5.76 16.74 4.32
CA SER A 321 -6.58 15.53 4.37
C SER A 321 -6.04 14.51 5.36
N ALA A 322 -4.72 14.26 5.35
CA ALA A 322 -4.09 13.35 6.29
C ALA A 322 -4.19 13.86 7.73
N ASP A 323 -3.89 15.15 7.98
CA ASP A 323 -3.98 15.72 9.31
C ASP A 323 -5.42 15.68 9.86
N LEU A 324 -6.41 16.09 9.07
CA LEU A 324 -7.83 16.05 9.48
C LEU A 324 -8.28 14.61 9.75
N ALA A 325 -8.01 13.68 8.83
CA ALA A 325 -8.41 12.29 8.96
C ALA A 325 -7.82 11.63 10.20
N LEU A 326 -6.53 11.83 10.44
CA LEU A 326 -5.82 11.21 11.56
C LEU A 326 -6.21 11.83 12.91
N ARG A 327 -6.56 13.12 12.94
CA ARG A 327 -7.19 13.74 14.13
C ARG A 327 -8.53 13.09 14.46
N LEU A 328 -9.42 12.96 13.46
CA LEU A 328 -10.75 12.35 13.65
C LEU A 328 -10.65 10.86 14.02
N ALA A 329 -9.62 10.18 13.54
CA ALA A 329 -9.35 8.79 13.86
C ALA A 329 -8.72 8.58 15.25
N GLY A 330 -8.26 9.64 15.93
CA GLY A 330 -7.52 9.53 17.19
C GLY A 330 -6.15 8.87 17.02
N ALA A 331 -5.50 9.09 15.88
CA ALA A 331 -4.16 8.57 15.64
C ALA A 331 -3.11 9.31 16.48
N THR A 332 -1.98 8.65 16.72
CA THR A 332 -0.86 9.21 17.47
C THR A 332 -0.23 10.40 16.73
N ASP A 333 0.45 11.27 17.47
CA ASP A 333 1.07 12.47 16.90
C ASP A 333 2.19 12.16 15.89
N ARG A 334 2.89 11.04 16.10
CA ARG A 334 3.91 10.52 15.17
C ARG A 334 3.30 10.20 13.82
N VAL A 335 2.12 9.59 13.78
CA VAL A 335 1.41 9.27 12.54
C VAL A 335 0.78 10.53 11.94
N ARG A 336 0.00 11.27 12.75
CA ARG A 336 -0.75 12.48 12.33
C ARG A 336 0.13 13.51 11.63
N ARG A 337 1.25 13.90 12.25
CA ARG A 337 2.04 15.05 11.80
C ARG A 337 2.91 14.75 10.58
N ASN A 338 3.12 13.47 10.25
CA ASN A 338 4.09 13.06 9.24
C ASN A 338 3.45 12.36 8.03
N LEU A 339 2.22 11.82 8.12
CA LEU A 339 1.64 11.00 7.04
C LEU A 339 1.44 11.79 5.75
N GLY A 340 0.84 12.98 5.80
CA GLY A 340 0.61 13.79 4.60
C GLY A 340 1.89 14.11 3.83
N LEU A 341 3.00 14.34 4.55
CA LEU A 341 4.31 14.60 3.97
C LEU A 341 4.85 13.36 3.22
N ALA A 342 4.64 12.17 3.79
CA ALA A 342 5.10 10.92 3.20
C ALA A 342 4.26 10.44 2.00
N LEU A 343 3.06 11.02 1.80
CA LEU A 343 2.15 10.71 0.69
C LEU A 343 2.33 11.63 -0.54
N ILE A 344 3.31 12.52 -0.52
CA ILE A 344 3.64 13.40 -1.65
C ILE A 344 4.17 12.65 -2.90
N PRO A 345 5.01 11.60 -2.81
CA PRO A 345 5.51 10.89 -4.00
C PRO A 345 4.40 10.50 -4.98
N GLN A 346 4.61 10.58 -6.29
CA GLN A 346 3.62 10.24 -7.33
C GLN A 346 4.33 9.66 -8.54
N ALA A 347 3.87 8.50 -9.05
CA ALA A 347 4.53 7.81 -10.16
C ALA A 347 3.54 6.94 -10.96
N GLY A 348 3.74 5.61 -10.98
CA GLY A 348 3.15 4.65 -11.93
C GLY A 348 1.67 4.82 -12.23
N VAL A 349 0.80 4.89 -11.21
CA VAL A 349 -0.65 5.04 -11.42
C VAL A 349 -1.01 6.34 -12.13
N ALA A 350 -0.38 7.47 -11.76
CA ALA A 350 -0.65 8.76 -12.40
C ALA A 350 -0.22 8.76 -13.86
N VAL A 351 0.94 8.17 -14.16
CA VAL A 351 1.43 7.98 -15.52
C VAL A 351 0.51 7.07 -16.32
N GLY A 352 -0.06 6.04 -15.69
CA GLY A 352 -0.94 5.10 -16.38
C GLY A 352 -2.26 5.76 -16.79
N LEU A 353 -2.78 6.63 -15.92
CA LEU A 353 -3.96 7.45 -16.21
C LEU A 353 -3.71 8.48 -17.33
N VAL A 354 -2.46 8.95 -17.50
CA VAL A 354 -2.09 9.81 -18.63
C VAL A 354 -2.20 9.05 -19.95
N ILE A 355 -1.62 7.86 -20.02
CA ILE A 355 -1.66 7.00 -21.21
C ILE A 355 -3.11 6.69 -21.58
N LEU A 356 -3.92 6.27 -20.61
CA LEU A 356 -5.32 5.94 -20.82
C LEU A 356 -6.17 7.13 -21.32
N ILE A 357 -5.80 8.38 -20.99
CA ILE A 357 -6.43 9.57 -21.57
C ILE A 357 -5.92 9.89 -22.97
N GLN A 358 -4.64 9.62 -23.25
CA GLN A 358 -4.08 9.84 -24.58
C GLN A 358 -4.64 8.88 -25.63
N GLU A 359 -4.96 7.65 -25.23
CA GLU A 359 -5.54 6.63 -26.11
C GLU A 359 -7.07 6.81 -26.30
N ASP A 360 -7.72 7.61 -25.45
CA ASP A 360 -9.15 7.84 -25.51
C ASP A 360 -9.50 9.02 -26.42
N ALA A 361 -10.01 8.70 -27.60
CA ALA A 361 -10.37 9.69 -28.63
C ALA A 361 -11.33 10.80 -28.15
N ARG A 362 -12.12 10.55 -27.11
CA ARG A 362 -13.02 11.57 -26.53
C ARG A 362 -12.28 12.72 -25.85
N PHE A 363 -11.06 12.46 -25.38
CA PHE A 363 -10.24 13.43 -24.66
C PHE A 363 -9.12 14.02 -25.52
N ALA A 364 -9.15 13.82 -26.84
CA ALA A 364 -8.08 14.25 -27.76
C ALA A 364 -7.69 15.73 -27.59
N ASP A 365 -8.66 16.62 -27.36
CA ASP A 365 -8.44 18.07 -27.22
C ASP A 365 -7.73 18.45 -25.91
N VAL A 366 -7.84 17.63 -24.87
CA VAL A 366 -7.28 17.92 -23.52
C VAL A 366 -6.13 17.01 -23.14
N ALA A 367 -5.93 15.89 -23.84
CA ALA A 367 -4.96 14.86 -23.54
C ALA A 367 -3.51 15.37 -23.51
N GLY A 368 -3.16 16.30 -24.41
CA GLY A 368 -1.83 16.91 -24.46
C GLY A 368 -1.51 17.72 -23.20
N ILE A 369 -2.42 18.63 -22.81
CA ILE A 369 -2.27 19.46 -21.60
C ILE A 369 -2.26 18.58 -20.34
N PHE A 370 -3.15 17.59 -20.29
CA PHE A 370 -3.24 16.65 -19.19
C PHE A 370 -1.92 15.89 -18.98
N ALA A 371 -1.37 15.32 -20.06
CA ALA A 371 -0.09 14.63 -20.05
C ALA A 371 1.06 15.56 -19.62
N ALA A 372 1.14 16.76 -20.21
CA ALA A 372 2.19 17.72 -19.88
C ALA A 372 2.19 18.09 -18.39
N VAL A 373 1.03 18.37 -17.80
CA VAL A 373 0.91 18.72 -16.38
C VAL A 373 1.25 17.54 -15.48
N VAL A 374 0.60 16.38 -15.69
CA VAL A 374 0.75 15.21 -14.80
C VAL A 374 2.16 14.64 -14.87
N LEU A 375 2.75 14.47 -16.06
CA LEU A 375 4.11 13.92 -16.21
C LEU A 375 5.18 14.86 -15.65
N THR A 376 4.99 16.18 -15.81
CA THR A 376 5.89 17.17 -15.20
C THR A 376 5.80 17.11 -13.68
N VAL A 377 4.60 17.03 -13.12
CA VAL A 377 4.42 16.89 -11.66
C VAL A 377 4.97 15.57 -11.14
N VAL A 378 4.77 14.46 -11.84
CA VAL A 378 5.39 13.17 -11.53
C VAL A 378 6.92 13.32 -11.48
N THR A 379 7.50 13.98 -12.48
CA THR A 379 8.95 14.22 -12.53
C THR A 379 9.45 15.05 -11.34
N ILE A 380 8.72 16.09 -10.95
CA ILE A 380 9.01 16.89 -9.75
C ILE A 380 8.90 16.02 -8.48
N ASN A 381 7.83 15.22 -8.37
CA ASN A 381 7.57 14.37 -7.21
C ASN A 381 8.54 13.20 -7.08
N GLU A 382 9.14 12.72 -8.16
CA GLU A 382 10.21 11.73 -8.09
C GLU A 382 11.47 12.30 -7.42
N ILE A 383 11.70 13.61 -7.51
CA ILE A 383 12.82 14.28 -6.83
C ILE A 383 12.44 14.69 -5.41
N VAL A 384 11.31 15.38 -5.25
CA VAL A 384 10.86 15.94 -3.97
C VAL A 384 10.32 14.86 -3.03
N GLY A 385 9.56 13.91 -3.57
CA GLY A 385 8.86 12.86 -2.82
C GLY A 385 9.79 12.05 -1.93
N PRO A 386 10.89 11.46 -2.44
CA PRO A 386 11.77 10.65 -1.61
C PRO A 386 12.39 11.41 -0.43
N ILE A 387 12.72 12.69 -0.64
CA ILE A 387 13.29 13.56 0.40
C ILE A 387 12.27 13.77 1.51
N LEU A 388 11.03 14.09 1.14
CA LEU A 388 9.94 14.32 2.07
C LEU A 388 9.53 13.05 2.83
N THR A 389 9.40 11.91 2.14
CA THR A 389 9.10 10.63 2.78
C THR A 389 10.20 10.20 3.74
N ARG A 390 11.48 10.34 3.38
CA ARG A 390 12.60 10.04 4.30
C ARG A 390 12.56 10.93 5.54
N HIS A 391 12.29 12.23 5.35
CA HIS A 391 12.17 13.16 6.47
C HIS A 391 11.00 12.79 7.40
N ALA A 392 9.85 12.39 6.84
CA ALA A 392 8.70 11.91 7.61
C ALA A 392 9.02 10.64 8.40
N LEU A 393 9.70 9.65 7.79
CA LEU A 393 10.15 8.42 8.46
C LEU A 393 11.07 8.74 9.65
N GLY A 394 12.02 9.67 9.47
CA GLY A 394 12.91 10.12 10.54
C GLY A 394 12.17 10.81 11.68
N ARG A 395 11.23 11.72 11.36
CA ARG A 395 10.38 12.41 12.36
C ARG A 395 9.41 11.49 13.07
N ALA A 396 9.03 10.37 12.46
CA ALA A 396 8.22 9.34 13.10
C ALA A 396 9.05 8.46 14.07
N GLY A 397 10.38 8.52 14.01
CA GLY A 397 11.29 7.72 14.85
C GLY A 397 11.40 6.26 14.42
N GLU A 398 11.00 5.93 13.19
CA GLU A 398 10.88 4.54 12.72
C GLU A 398 12.07 4.06 11.87
N ILE A 399 13.02 4.93 11.52
CA ILE A 399 14.25 4.56 10.78
C ILE A 399 15.12 3.62 11.63
N GLY A 400 15.65 2.56 11.01
CA GLY A 400 16.57 1.61 11.65
C GLY A 400 15.91 0.65 12.66
N ARG A 401 14.57 0.61 12.69
CA ARG A 401 13.78 -0.21 13.61
C ARG A 401 13.46 -1.61 13.06
N ASP A 402 13.77 -1.91 11.78
CA ASP A 402 13.61 -3.24 11.19
C ASP A 402 14.74 -4.20 11.62
N ARG A 403 14.72 -4.55 12.91
CA ARG A 403 15.62 -5.50 13.59
C ARG A 403 14.84 -6.27 14.64
N LEU A 404 15.26 -7.49 14.96
CA LEU A 404 14.55 -8.35 15.90
C LEU A 404 14.69 -7.81 17.34
N ARG A 405 13.57 -7.70 18.05
CA ARG A 405 13.54 -7.30 19.46
C ARG A 405 12.93 -8.38 20.34
N LEU A 406 13.13 -8.24 21.66
CA LEU A 406 12.64 -9.19 22.65
C LEU A 406 11.14 -9.48 22.49
N ILE A 407 10.30 -8.44 22.40
CA ILE A 407 8.83 -8.57 22.27
C ILE A 407 8.32 -8.19 20.88
N ASP A 408 9.14 -8.34 19.83
CA ASP A 408 8.76 -8.00 18.45
C ASP A 408 7.59 -8.87 17.91
N PHE A 409 7.19 -9.93 18.61
CA PHE A 409 5.96 -10.66 18.31
C PHE A 409 4.69 -9.86 18.67
N LEU A 410 4.75 -8.83 19.53
CA LEU A 410 3.60 -7.98 19.91
C LEU A 410 3.42 -6.80 18.95
N GLN A 411 3.08 -7.10 17.70
CA GLN A 411 2.77 -6.10 16.70
C GLN A 411 1.40 -5.42 16.95
N GLU A 412 1.14 -4.25 16.35
CA GLU A 412 -0.15 -3.54 16.47
C GLU A 412 -1.36 -4.45 16.19
N GLU A 413 -1.25 -5.30 15.17
CA GLU A 413 -2.23 -6.32 14.77
C GLU A 413 -2.51 -7.38 15.87
N HIS A 414 -1.61 -7.52 16.84
CA HIS A 414 -1.65 -8.51 17.92
C HIS A 414 -2.08 -7.89 19.26
N ILE A 415 -2.51 -6.63 19.27
CA ILE A 415 -2.98 -5.92 20.46
C ILE A 415 -4.48 -5.61 20.31
N LEU A 416 -5.25 -5.86 21.37
CA LEU A 416 -6.68 -5.52 21.45
C LEU A 416 -6.96 -4.70 22.71
N THR A 417 -7.54 -3.52 22.54
CA THR A 417 -7.98 -2.66 23.65
C THR A 417 -9.45 -2.89 23.98
N ASP A 418 -9.87 -2.41 25.16
CA ASP A 418 -11.25 -2.50 25.67
C ASP A 418 -11.78 -3.94 25.80
N PHE A 419 -10.88 -4.83 26.23
CA PHE A 419 -11.19 -6.24 26.39
C PHE A 419 -12.00 -6.52 27.66
N GLY A 420 -12.93 -7.47 27.57
CA GLY A 420 -13.71 -7.97 28.70
C GLY A 420 -13.95 -9.47 28.58
N ALA A 421 -13.85 -10.19 29.69
CA ALA A 421 -14.17 -11.60 29.78
C ALA A 421 -14.74 -11.93 31.17
N PRO A 422 -15.74 -12.81 31.27
CA PRO A 422 -16.38 -13.13 32.55
C PRO A 422 -15.54 -14.07 33.42
N THR A 423 -14.70 -14.92 32.82
CA THR A 423 -13.78 -15.82 33.54
C THR A 423 -12.43 -15.86 32.85
N LYS A 424 -11.42 -16.32 33.58
CA LYS A 424 -10.04 -16.44 33.09
C LYS A 424 -9.92 -17.43 31.94
N GLU A 425 -10.65 -18.55 31.99
CA GLU A 425 -10.67 -19.58 30.96
C GLU A 425 -11.27 -19.05 29.65
N ILE A 426 -12.36 -18.26 29.74
CA ILE A 426 -12.96 -17.60 28.58
C ILE A 426 -12.01 -16.54 28.01
N ALA A 427 -11.27 -15.83 28.88
CA ALA A 427 -10.26 -14.87 28.44
C ALA A 427 -9.14 -15.57 27.65
N ILE A 428 -8.61 -16.68 28.19
CA ILE A 428 -7.58 -17.51 27.54
C ILE A 428 -8.09 -18.05 26.20
N ALA A 429 -9.30 -18.59 26.14
CA ALA A 429 -9.88 -19.09 24.89
C ALA A 429 -9.97 -18.00 23.81
N ARG A 430 -10.39 -16.78 24.18
CA ARG A 430 -10.45 -15.63 23.25
C ARG A 430 -9.07 -15.18 22.79
N LEU A 431 -8.06 -15.24 23.67
CA LEU A 431 -6.67 -14.95 23.32
C LEU A 431 -6.12 -16.00 22.35
N VAL A 432 -6.40 -17.29 22.56
CA VAL A 432 -6.03 -18.38 21.62
C VAL A 432 -6.69 -18.14 20.26
N ASP A 433 -7.97 -17.82 20.24
CA ASP A 433 -8.69 -17.50 19.00
C ASP A 433 -8.08 -16.29 18.29
N MET A 434 -7.59 -15.30 19.05
CA MET A 434 -6.93 -14.12 18.49
C MET A 434 -5.58 -14.50 17.90
N MET A 435 -4.74 -15.23 18.64
CA MET A 435 -3.42 -15.68 18.20
C MET A 435 -3.49 -16.49 16.89
N LEU A 436 -4.40 -17.45 16.79
CA LEU A 436 -4.59 -18.26 15.57
C LEU A 436 -5.09 -17.44 14.36
N ARG A 437 -5.77 -16.31 14.59
CA ARG A 437 -6.23 -15.44 13.50
C ARG A 437 -5.18 -14.45 13.02
N THR A 438 -4.22 -14.07 13.88
CA THR A 438 -3.28 -12.99 13.59
C THR A 438 -1.89 -13.48 13.21
N HIS A 439 -1.48 -14.66 13.71
CA HIS A 439 -0.22 -15.32 13.35
C HIS A 439 -0.42 -16.38 12.26
N ASP A 440 0.66 -16.75 11.55
CA ASP A 440 0.60 -17.82 10.54
C ASP A 440 0.82 -19.20 11.20
N LEU A 441 -0.11 -19.60 12.06
CA LEU A 441 -0.07 -20.88 12.80
C LEU A 441 -0.83 -21.99 12.08
N ARG A 442 -0.60 -22.14 10.78
CA ARG A 442 -1.28 -23.18 9.98
C ARG A 442 -0.84 -24.56 10.43
N GLY A 443 -1.82 -25.41 10.75
CA GLY A 443 -1.58 -26.77 11.25
C GLY A 443 -1.66 -26.89 12.77
N VAL A 444 -1.69 -25.76 13.52
CA VAL A 444 -1.92 -25.79 14.96
C VAL A 444 -3.41 -26.04 15.24
N ASP A 445 -3.69 -27.14 15.92
CA ASP A 445 -5.04 -27.47 16.38
C ASP A 445 -5.45 -26.54 17.52
N ARG A 446 -6.62 -25.93 17.37
CA ARG A 446 -7.11 -24.91 18.30
C ARG A 446 -7.35 -25.51 19.69
N GLU A 447 -8.01 -26.65 19.75
CA GLU A 447 -8.36 -27.33 20.98
C GLU A 447 -7.11 -27.80 21.72
N ALA A 448 -6.12 -28.34 20.99
CA ALA A 448 -4.84 -28.74 21.55
C ALA A 448 -4.07 -27.56 22.16
N LEU A 449 -3.99 -26.41 21.47
CA LEU A 449 -3.32 -25.22 21.98
C LEU A 449 -4.04 -24.66 23.22
N LEU A 450 -5.37 -24.60 23.19
CA LEU A 450 -6.16 -24.14 24.33
C LEU A 450 -5.95 -25.03 25.56
N GLU A 451 -6.04 -26.35 25.38
CA GLU A 451 -5.84 -27.29 26.48
C GLU A 451 -4.42 -27.20 27.05
N ASN A 452 -3.41 -27.04 26.20
CA ASN A 452 -2.02 -26.85 26.64
C ASN A 452 -1.85 -25.63 27.55
N VAL A 453 -2.44 -24.48 27.18
CA VAL A 453 -2.37 -23.25 27.99
C VAL A 453 -3.18 -23.39 29.28
N LEU A 454 -4.36 -24.01 29.24
CA LEU A 454 -5.18 -24.22 30.43
C LEU A 454 -4.57 -25.23 31.41
N GLU A 455 -3.91 -26.26 30.92
CA GLU A 455 -3.16 -27.20 31.75
C GLU A 455 -2.05 -26.47 32.50
N ARG A 456 -1.30 -25.60 31.80
CA ARG A 456 -0.27 -24.77 32.44
C ARG A 456 -0.85 -23.85 33.52
N GLU A 457 -2.01 -23.25 33.29
CA GLU A 457 -2.72 -22.40 34.25
C GLU A 457 -3.17 -23.17 35.50
N ARG A 458 -3.62 -24.42 35.34
CA ARG A 458 -4.05 -25.28 36.47
C ARG A 458 -2.88 -25.71 37.37
N LEU A 459 -1.68 -25.86 36.80
CA LEU A 459 -0.47 -26.17 37.57
C LEU A 459 -0.01 -24.99 38.44
N GLY A 460 -0.35 -23.76 38.06
CA GLY A 460 -0.09 -22.57 38.84
C GLY A 460 -0.55 -21.31 38.12
N SER A 461 -1.19 -20.40 38.85
CA SER A 461 -1.75 -19.17 38.30
C SER A 461 -0.72 -18.38 37.49
N THR A 462 -1.08 -17.95 36.29
CA THR A 462 -0.25 -17.07 35.46
C THR A 462 -0.51 -15.58 35.70
N CYS A 463 -1.34 -15.25 36.70
CA CYS A 463 -1.49 -13.90 37.20
C CYS A 463 -0.25 -13.53 38.03
N LEU A 464 0.49 -12.51 37.60
CA LEU A 464 1.76 -12.11 38.21
C LEU A 464 1.60 -11.00 39.27
N GLY A 465 0.40 -10.44 39.40
CA GLY A 465 0.13 -9.23 40.21
C GLY A 465 0.42 -7.95 39.41
N GLY A 466 0.17 -6.79 40.03
CA GLY A 466 0.35 -5.49 39.38
C GLY A 466 -0.56 -5.27 38.17
N GLY A 467 -1.69 -5.97 38.11
CA GLY A 467 -2.61 -5.92 36.98
C GLY A 467 -2.17 -6.69 35.73
N LEU A 468 -1.15 -7.55 35.81
CA LEU A 468 -0.66 -8.36 34.69
C LEU A 468 -0.97 -9.86 34.85
N ALA A 469 -1.40 -10.50 33.75
CA ALA A 469 -1.41 -11.95 33.61
C ALA A 469 -0.72 -12.38 32.32
N VAL A 470 0.07 -13.46 32.37
CA VAL A 470 0.81 -13.96 31.20
C VAL A 470 0.53 -15.45 30.99
N PRO A 471 -0.69 -15.81 30.55
CA PRO A 471 -0.97 -17.20 30.16
C PRO A 471 0.00 -17.61 29.07
N HIS A 472 0.52 -18.83 29.13
CA HIS A 472 1.54 -19.28 28.19
C HIS A 472 1.47 -20.77 27.91
N GLY A 473 1.96 -21.16 26.74
CA GLY A 473 1.94 -22.54 26.25
C GLY A 473 3.04 -22.81 25.23
N ILE A 474 3.13 -24.07 24.81
CA ILE A 474 4.10 -24.56 23.83
C ILE A 474 3.45 -24.53 22.44
N LEU A 475 4.18 -24.00 21.46
CA LEU A 475 3.80 -24.11 20.05
C LEU A 475 4.51 -25.31 19.43
N PRO A 476 3.79 -26.36 18.99
CA PRO A 476 4.41 -27.54 18.42
C PRO A 476 4.92 -27.31 16.98
N GLU A 477 4.28 -26.42 16.23
CA GLU A 477 4.60 -26.07 14.84
C GLU A 477 4.27 -24.59 14.57
N GLY A 478 4.93 -23.99 13.58
CA GLY A 478 4.67 -22.61 13.14
C GLY A 478 5.79 -21.64 13.51
N GLU A 479 5.43 -20.49 14.10
CA GLU A 479 6.37 -19.44 14.47
C GLU A 479 7.19 -19.83 15.70
N ALA A 480 8.45 -19.39 15.75
CA ALA A 480 9.35 -19.62 16.89
C ALA A 480 8.77 -19.06 18.21
N MET A 481 8.06 -17.94 18.12
CA MET A 481 7.36 -17.31 19.24
C MET A 481 6.19 -16.48 18.70
N ALA A 482 4.99 -16.69 19.25
CA ALA A 482 3.79 -15.94 18.92
C ALA A 482 3.18 -15.37 20.20
N GLY A 483 2.51 -14.21 20.11
CA GLY A 483 1.91 -13.62 21.28
C GLY A 483 0.89 -12.55 20.96
N VAL A 484 -0.13 -12.47 21.80
CA VAL A 484 -1.20 -11.46 21.68
C VAL A 484 -1.41 -10.78 23.03
N MET A 485 -1.71 -9.49 22.99
CA MET A 485 -1.97 -8.68 24.17
C MET A 485 -3.41 -8.16 24.16
N VAL A 486 -4.05 -8.22 25.31
CA VAL A 486 -5.34 -7.56 25.55
C VAL A 486 -5.23 -6.59 26.71
N LEU A 487 -5.91 -5.44 26.59
CA LEU A 487 -5.99 -4.41 27.60
C LEU A 487 -7.43 -4.20 28.04
N SER A 488 -7.68 -4.27 29.34
CA SER A 488 -8.98 -4.03 29.98
C SER A 488 -8.92 -2.80 30.88
N ARG A 489 -9.51 -1.69 30.42
CA ARG A 489 -9.57 -0.44 31.20
C ARG A 489 -10.35 -0.59 32.50
N ARG A 490 -11.39 -1.43 32.50
CA ARG A 490 -12.22 -1.70 33.70
C ARG A 490 -11.58 -2.68 34.67
N GLY A 491 -10.54 -3.40 34.23
CA GLY A 491 -9.96 -4.51 34.96
C GLY A 491 -10.81 -5.78 34.87
N LEU A 492 -10.14 -6.92 34.90
CA LEU A 492 -10.74 -8.26 34.92
C LEU A 492 -10.64 -8.81 36.34
N ALA A 493 -11.78 -9.15 36.93
CA ALA A 493 -11.89 -9.66 38.29
C ALA A 493 -11.52 -11.15 38.34
N PHE A 494 -10.23 -11.45 38.24
CA PHE A 494 -9.67 -12.79 38.37
C PHE A 494 -8.96 -12.96 39.72
N ASP A 495 -8.74 -14.22 40.12
CA ASP A 495 -7.97 -14.52 41.32
C ASP A 495 -6.48 -14.21 41.10
N THR A 496 -6.02 -13.11 41.67
CA THR A 496 -4.63 -12.63 41.61
C THR A 496 -3.94 -12.74 42.97
N PRO A 497 -2.60 -12.90 43.01
CA PRO A 497 -1.85 -12.99 44.27
C PRO A 497 -1.96 -11.74 45.16
N ASP A 498 -2.19 -10.57 44.57
CA ASP A 498 -2.28 -9.27 45.23
C ASP A 498 -3.72 -8.76 45.40
N GLY A 499 -4.72 -9.51 44.93
CA GLY A 499 -6.14 -9.16 44.96
C GLY A 499 -6.54 -7.99 44.05
N GLN A 500 -5.62 -7.50 43.20
CA GLN A 500 -5.90 -6.43 42.25
C GLN A 500 -6.48 -6.99 40.95
N PRO A 501 -7.37 -6.24 40.26
CA PRO A 501 -7.89 -6.66 38.97
C PRO A 501 -6.80 -6.71 37.90
N VAL A 502 -6.93 -7.63 36.94
CA VAL A 502 -6.01 -7.76 35.80
C VAL A 502 -6.40 -6.77 34.71
N HIS A 503 -5.50 -5.83 34.39
CA HIS A 503 -5.69 -4.84 33.34
C HIS A 503 -5.01 -5.21 32.02
N CYS A 504 -3.95 -6.01 32.07
CA CYS A 504 -3.23 -6.48 30.89
C CYS A 504 -3.08 -8.01 30.92
N MET A 505 -3.46 -8.67 29.83
CA MET A 505 -3.09 -10.07 29.62
C MET A 505 -2.26 -10.21 28.36
N VAL A 506 -1.19 -11.00 28.45
CA VAL A 506 -0.35 -11.35 27.30
C VAL A 506 -0.33 -12.87 27.16
N LEU A 507 -0.97 -13.41 26.12
CA LEU A 507 -0.82 -14.83 25.80
C LEU A 507 0.49 -15.03 25.05
N LEU A 508 1.33 -15.94 25.53
CA LEU A 508 2.62 -16.26 24.92
C LEU A 508 2.68 -17.74 24.50
N GLY A 509 2.84 -17.98 23.20
CA GLY A 509 3.15 -19.29 22.63
C GLY A 509 4.62 -19.32 22.22
N THR A 510 5.35 -20.38 22.57
CA THR A 510 6.78 -20.47 22.24
C THR A 510 7.16 -21.89 21.82
N ALA A 511 7.97 -22.00 20.77
CA ALA A 511 8.53 -23.27 20.35
C ALA A 511 9.45 -23.84 21.44
N PRO A 512 9.55 -25.18 21.60
CA PRO A 512 10.40 -25.79 22.63
C PRO A 512 11.86 -25.32 22.62
N GLU A 513 12.38 -24.98 21.45
CA GLU A 513 13.76 -24.53 21.22
C GLU A 513 14.03 -23.11 21.74
N GLU A 514 13.00 -22.29 21.93
CA GLU A 514 13.09 -20.87 22.29
C GLU A 514 12.87 -20.61 23.80
N ARG A 515 13.16 -21.61 24.63
CA ARG A 515 12.92 -21.55 26.09
C ARG A 515 13.63 -20.38 26.78
N ASP A 516 14.86 -20.06 26.40
CA ASP A 516 15.61 -18.97 27.05
C ASP A 516 14.98 -17.61 26.73
N ARG A 517 14.60 -17.40 25.47
CA ARG A 517 13.88 -16.20 25.03
C ARG A 517 12.52 -16.09 25.72
N HIS A 518 11.81 -17.20 25.91
CA HIS A 518 10.56 -17.26 26.66
C HIS A 518 10.72 -16.67 28.08
N LEU A 519 11.74 -17.12 28.81
CA LEU A 519 12.01 -16.65 30.16
C LEU A 519 12.42 -15.17 30.19
N GLN A 520 13.21 -14.72 29.21
CA GLN A 520 13.58 -13.31 29.08
C GLN A 520 12.34 -12.42 28.87
N VAL A 521 11.42 -12.84 27.99
CA VAL A 521 10.15 -12.14 27.73
C VAL A 521 9.28 -12.08 28.99
N LEU A 522 9.09 -13.20 29.69
CA LEU A 522 8.33 -13.23 30.94
C LEU A 522 8.92 -12.27 31.98
N ALA A 523 10.24 -12.30 32.14
CA ALA A 523 10.93 -11.44 33.10
C ALA A 523 10.83 -9.96 32.72
N ALA A 524 10.92 -9.63 31.43
CA ALA A 524 10.73 -8.27 30.95
C ALA A 524 9.32 -7.76 31.21
N LEU A 525 8.28 -8.52 30.82
CA LEU A 525 6.88 -8.16 31.04
C LEU A 525 6.56 -8.01 32.54
N ALA A 526 7.03 -8.92 33.39
CA ALA A 526 6.82 -8.84 34.83
C ALA A 526 7.45 -7.59 35.46
N ARG A 527 8.67 -7.22 35.02
CA ARG A 527 9.37 -6.03 35.53
C ARG A 527 8.72 -4.74 35.05
N THR A 528 8.33 -4.65 33.78
CA THR A 528 7.82 -3.40 33.22
C THR A 528 6.31 -3.30 33.39
N VAL A 529 5.55 -4.17 32.74
CA VAL A 529 4.08 -4.17 32.82
C VAL A 529 3.58 -4.53 34.22
N GLY A 530 4.30 -5.37 34.97
CA GLY A 530 3.89 -5.80 36.30
C GLY A 530 4.37 -4.90 37.46
N SER A 531 5.42 -4.09 37.29
CA SER A 531 6.04 -3.37 38.42
C SER A 531 6.33 -1.88 38.18
N ASP A 532 6.46 -1.41 36.93
CA ASP A 532 6.66 0.01 36.63
C ASP A 532 5.32 0.74 36.58
N ARG A 533 5.03 1.48 37.66
CA ARG A 533 3.76 2.17 37.83
C ARG A 533 3.50 3.25 36.77
N ALA A 534 4.53 3.96 36.33
CA ALA A 534 4.36 5.00 35.31
C ALA A 534 4.01 4.37 33.96
N PHE A 535 4.67 3.26 33.62
CA PHE A 535 4.36 2.50 32.41
C PHE A 535 2.97 1.85 32.47
N GLN A 536 2.59 1.30 33.62
CA GLN A 536 1.25 0.72 33.85
C GLN A 536 0.14 1.73 33.61
N GLU A 537 0.23 2.92 34.20
CA GLU A 537 -0.78 3.97 34.04
C GLU A 537 -0.97 4.32 32.56
N GLN A 538 0.12 4.49 31.81
CA GLN A 538 0.04 4.78 30.37
C GLN A 538 -0.48 3.60 29.54
N LEU A 539 -0.01 2.38 29.80
CA LEU A 539 -0.41 1.19 29.03
C LEU A 539 -1.87 0.83 29.29
N PHE A 540 -2.32 0.84 30.55
CA PHE A 540 -3.68 0.42 30.91
C PHE A 540 -4.74 1.44 30.44
N GLU A 541 -4.37 2.71 30.28
CA GLU A 541 -5.21 3.76 29.74
C GLU A 541 -5.16 3.86 28.20
N SER A 542 -4.36 3.03 27.53
CA SER A 542 -4.24 3.07 26.07
C SER A 542 -5.58 2.83 25.35
N GLU A 543 -6.05 3.86 24.66
CA GLU A 543 -7.34 3.82 23.95
C GLU A 543 -7.29 3.04 22.62
N SER A 544 -6.09 2.83 22.07
CA SER A 544 -5.91 2.15 20.79
C SER A 544 -4.73 1.17 20.78
N PRO A 545 -4.78 0.11 19.96
CA PRO A 545 -3.65 -0.80 19.73
C PRO A 545 -2.37 -0.07 19.27
N ALA A 546 -2.52 0.99 18.47
CA ALA A 546 -1.41 1.81 18.00
C ALA A 546 -0.69 2.52 19.16
N HIS A 547 -1.45 3.09 20.12
CA HIS A 547 -0.85 3.75 21.28
C HIS A 547 -0.10 2.75 22.16
N ALA A 548 -0.71 1.60 22.47
CA ALA A 548 -0.06 0.53 23.22
C ALA A 548 1.20 0.01 22.51
N TYR A 549 1.16 -0.16 21.19
CA TYR A 549 2.33 -0.55 20.40
C TYR A 549 3.46 0.48 20.51
N GLU A 550 3.15 1.78 20.38
CA GLU A 550 4.15 2.85 20.48
C GLU A 550 4.80 2.91 21.87
N LEU A 551 4.07 2.61 22.95
CA LEU A 551 4.63 2.48 24.30
C LEU A 551 5.57 1.28 24.41
N LEU A 552 5.19 0.14 23.83
CA LEU A 552 5.98 -1.11 23.90
C LEU A 552 7.22 -1.11 22.99
N HIS A 553 7.24 -0.29 21.93
CA HIS A 553 8.30 -0.26 20.92
C HIS A 553 9.01 1.11 20.81
N GLY A 554 8.61 2.09 21.61
CA GLY A 554 9.19 3.43 21.64
C GLY A 554 10.62 3.45 22.17
N GLU A 555 11.30 4.59 22.03
CA GLU A 555 12.66 4.80 22.57
C GLU A 555 12.75 4.55 24.08
N GLU A 556 11.72 4.95 24.82
CA GLU A 556 11.65 4.76 26.28
C GLU A 556 11.56 3.27 26.68
N SER A 557 11.19 2.39 25.74
CA SER A 557 11.07 0.94 25.95
C SER A 557 12.37 0.18 25.69
N GLU A 558 13.43 0.82 25.16
CA GLU A 558 14.67 0.14 24.76
C GLU A 558 15.36 -0.60 25.92
N GLY A 559 15.14 -0.14 27.17
CA GLY A 559 15.67 -0.82 28.36
C GLY A 559 15.07 -2.21 28.63
N PHE A 560 13.89 -2.54 28.08
CA PHE A 560 13.29 -3.88 28.24
C PHE A 560 12.96 -4.56 26.91
N ASN A 561 12.71 -3.80 25.85
CA ASN A 561 12.50 -4.28 24.49
C ASN A 561 13.72 -3.95 23.62
N TYR A 562 14.89 -4.45 24.05
CA TYR A 562 16.15 -4.27 23.36
C TYR A 562 16.21 -5.10 22.07
N PHE A 563 17.12 -4.72 21.17
CA PHE A 563 17.42 -5.51 19.97
C PHE A 563 18.24 -6.73 20.35
N LEU A 564 17.89 -7.91 19.83
CA LEU A 564 18.56 -9.15 20.22
C LEU A 564 20.01 -9.24 19.72
N ASP A 565 20.36 -8.44 18.71
CA ASP A 565 21.72 -8.33 18.18
C ASP A 565 22.59 -7.36 19.01
N ASP A 566 21.98 -6.55 19.88
CA ASP A 566 22.69 -5.71 20.83
C ASP A 566 22.90 -6.57 22.09
N ASP A 567 24.01 -7.30 22.16
CA ASP A 567 24.29 -8.25 23.26
C ASP A 567 24.20 -7.55 24.63
N PRO A 568 23.23 -7.91 25.50
CA PRO A 568 23.09 -7.27 26.80
C PRO A 568 24.22 -7.61 27.78
N LEU A 569 25.18 -8.47 27.38
CA LEU A 569 26.38 -8.82 28.16
C LEU A 569 27.63 -7.97 27.80
N GLU A 570 27.55 -7.08 26.80
CA GLU A 570 28.65 -6.17 26.41
C GLU A 570 28.49 -4.71 26.90
N ALA A 571 27.40 -4.38 27.60
CA ALA A 571 27.18 -3.10 28.27
C ALA A 571 27.26 -3.24 29.80
#